data_AF-A0A919APK1-F1
#
_entry.id   AF-A0A919APK1-F1
#
_cell.length_a   1.000
_cell.length_b   1.000
_cell.length_c   1.000
_cell.angle_alpha   90.00
_cell.angle_beta   90.00
_cell.angle_gamma   90.00
#
_symmetry.space_group_name_H-M   'P 1'
#
loop_
_entity.id
_entity.type
_entity.pdbx_description
1 polymer ?
#
loop_
_entity_poly.entity_id
_entity_poly.type
_entity_poly.pdbx_seq_one_letter_code
_entity_poly.pdbx_strand_id
1 'polypeptide(L)'
;MSVKKISIVILAGLSVTACGMIGNDGKYAPDAFEVVDRAPLVIPPESELRPPRPGQPRAQELDPGQQAYEALFPGKTLKKSERKSNGELVLLMNVGDSEPDIRSELNKRDEGVVKKTLLLAEILDADERQYAPDNVSVRRVSGKQ
;
A
#
# COMPACT_ATOMS: atom_id res chain seq x y z
N MET A 1 -56.51 -21.68 53.18
CA MET A 1 -55.87 -21.25 51.91
C MET A 1 -54.65 -22.12 51.69
N SER A 2 -54.59 -22.79 50.53
CA SER A 2 -53.85 -24.03 50.32
C SER A 2 -52.33 -23.86 50.21
N VAL A 3 -51.58 -24.66 50.96
CA VAL A 3 -50.11 -24.71 51.08
C VAL A 3 -49.39 -24.79 49.72
N LYS A 4 -50.04 -25.38 48.71
CA LYS A 4 -49.57 -25.41 47.32
C LYS A 4 -49.37 -24.01 46.71
N LYS A 5 -50.18 -23.03 47.09
CA LYS A 5 -50.08 -21.66 46.57
C LYS A 5 -48.86 -20.93 47.14
N ILE A 6 -48.48 -21.23 48.38
CA ILE A 6 -47.31 -20.65 49.05
C ILE A 6 -46.02 -21.21 48.45
N SER A 7 -45.98 -22.51 48.15
CA SER A 7 -44.83 -23.16 47.50
C SER A 7 -44.51 -22.60 46.11
N ILE A 8 -45.54 -22.25 45.32
CA ILE A 8 -45.37 -21.69 43.98
C ILE A 8 -44.77 -20.27 44.05
N VAL A 9 -45.19 -19.47 45.03
CA VAL A 9 -44.69 -18.10 45.21
C VAL A 9 -43.22 -18.10 45.66
N ILE A 10 -42.83 -19.02 46.53
CA ILE A 10 -41.44 -19.14 47.00
C ILE A 10 -40.51 -19.60 45.86
N LEU A 11 -40.95 -20.57 45.04
CA LEU A 11 -40.16 -21.06 43.91
C LEU A 11 -39.98 -19.98 42.82
N ALA A 12 -41.02 -19.19 42.56
CA ALA A 12 -40.93 -18.06 41.63
C ALA A 12 -39.99 -16.97 42.14
N GLY A 13 -40.01 -16.66 43.45
CA GLY A 13 -39.12 -15.66 44.05
C GLY A 13 -37.64 -16.00 43.93
N LEU A 14 -37.27 -17.29 44.07
CA LEU A 14 -35.88 -17.75 43.96
C LEU A 14 -35.34 -17.72 42.53
N SER A 15 -36.21 -17.83 41.51
CA SER A 15 -35.76 -17.75 40.10
C SER A 15 -35.33 -16.35 39.66
N VAL A 16 -35.82 -15.30 40.32
CA VAL A 16 -35.50 -13.90 39.94
C VAL A 16 -34.13 -13.47 40.49
N THR A 17 -33.71 -13.97 41.64
CA THR A 17 -32.40 -13.61 42.23
C THR A 17 -31.21 -14.31 41.56
N ALA A 18 -31.46 -15.39 40.79
CA ALA A 18 -30.40 -16.13 40.09
C ALA A 18 -29.87 -15.43 38.83
N CYS A 19 -30.65 -14.56 38.19
CA CYS A 19 -30.25 -13.88 36.96
C CYS A 19 -29.33 -12.66 37.19
N GLY A 20 -29.10 -12.24 38.44
CA GLY A 20 -28.22 -11.11 38.77
C GLY A 20 -26.75 -11.49 38.99
N MET A 21 -26.41 -12.78 39.08
CA MET A 21 -25.05 -13.27 39.33
C MET A 21 -24.29 -13.70 38.06
N ILE A 22 -24.95 -13.73 36.91
CA ILE A 22 -24.33 -14.05 35.61
C ILE A 22 -24.03 -12.72 34.91
N GLY A 23 -22.98 -12.04 35.36
CA GLY A 23 -22.68 -10.70 34.87
C GLY A 23 -21.28 -10.24 35.20
N ASN A 24 -20.34 -11.17 35.27
CA ASN A 24 -18.92 -10.84 35.29
C ASN A 24 -18.15 -11.97 34.63
N ASP A 25 -18.31 -12.10 33.31
CA ASP A 25 -17.36 -12.84 32.49
C ASP A 25 -16.00 -12.20 32.78
N GLY A 26 -15.16 -12.91 33.57
CA GLY A 26 -13.91 -12.47 34.18
C GLY A 26 -12.81 -12.13 33.17
N LYS A 27 -13.13 -11.33 32.17
CA LYS A 27 -12.20 -10.61 31.33
C LYS A 27 -11.71 -9.45 32.18
N TYR A 28 -10.73 -9.74 33.03
CA TYR A 28 -9.86 -8.71 33.59
C TYR A 28 -9.32 -7.91 32.41
N ALA A 29 -9.87 -6.72 32.20
CA ALA A 29 -9.29 -5.80 31.25
C ALA A 29 -7.87 -5.53 31.75
N PRO A 30 -6.84 -5.69 30.92
CA PRO A 30 -5.47 -5.41 31.34
C PRO A 30 -5.41 -3.98 31.84
N ASP A 31 -4.70 -3.76 32.95
CA ASP A 31 -4.61 -2.45 33.57
C ASP A 31 -3.92 -1.50 32.59
N ALA A 32 -4.62 -0.42 32.22
CA ALA A 32 -4.15 0.56 31.25
C ALA A 32 -2.92 1.35 31.75
N PHE A 33 -2.57 1.19 33.04
CA PHE A 33 -1.39 1.79 33.66
C PHE A 33 -0.30 0.78 34.02
N GLU A 34 -0.46 -0.49 33.66
CA GLU A 34 0.58 -1.51 33.86
C GLU A 34 1.75 -1.26 32.90
N VAL A 35 2.93 -0.99 33.48
CA VAL A 35 4.16 -0.78 32.72
C VAL A 35 4.84 -2.12 32.51
N VAL A 36 4.90 -2.56 31.25
CA VAL A 36 5.64 -3.78 30.85
C VAL A 36 7.00 -3.38 30.28
N ASP A 37 8.07 -3.98 30.80
CA ASP A 37 9.42 -3.80 30.25
C ASP A 37 9.53 -4.48 28.88
N ARG A 38 9.85 -3.68 27.86
CA ARG A 38 10.18 -4.20 26.52
C ARG A 38 11.67 -4.57 26.47
N ALA A 39 12.01 -5.56 25.65
CA ALA A 39 13.41 -5.90 25.39
C ALA A 39 14.18 -4.64 24.95
N PRO A 40 15.41 -4.43 25.44
CA PRO A 40 16.21 -3.27 25.10
C PRO A 40 16.44 -3.19 23.59
N LEU A 41 16.40 -1.97 23.04
CA LEU A 41 16.72 -1.72 21.64
C LEU A 41 18.21 -1.99 21.43
N VAL A 42 18.55 -3.14 20.85
CA VAL A 42 19.93 -3.44 20.44
C VAL A 42 20.16 -2.76 19.10
N ILE A 43 21.04 -1.77 19.09
CA ILE A 43 21.61 -1.25 17.86
C ILE A 43 22.48 -2.37 17.28
N PRO A 44 22.17 -2.91 16.09
CA PRO A 44 23.01 -3.91 15.48
C PRO A 44 24.42 -3.33 15.29
N PRO A 45 25.48 -4.12 15.54
CA PRO A 45 26.85 -3.62 15.47
C PRO A 45 27.11 -3.10 14.06
N GLU A 46 27.26 -1.78 13.98
CA GLU A 46 27.84 -0.98 12.90
C GLU A 46 27.72 -1.62 11.51
N SER A 47 26.68 -1.28 10.74
CA SER A 47 26.72 -1.48 9.30
C SER A 47 27.69 -0.46 8.70
N GLU A 48 28.99 -0.66 8.89
CA GLU A 48 30.02 0.04 8.13
C GLU A 48 29.89 -0.43 6.67
N LEU A 49 28.93 0.15 5.96
CA LEU A 49 28.92 0.10 4.51
C LEU A 49 30.25 0.69 4.09
N ARG A 50 31.13 -0.18 3.59
CA ARG A 50 32.47 0.19 3.15
C ARG A 50 32.33 1.43 2.24
N PRO A 51 32.96 2.57 2.57
CA PRO A 51 32.83 3.77 1.77
C PRO A 51 33.13 3.44 0.31
N PRO A 52 32.30 3.91 -0.64
CA PRO A 52 32.51 3.61 -2.04
C PRO A 52 33.91 4.10 -2.42
N ARG A 53 34.69 3.22 -3.08
CA ARG A 53 36.07 3.54 -3.42
C ARG A 53 36.11 4.82 -4.27
N PRO A 54 36.91 5.83 -3.89
CA PRO A 54 37.07 7.03 -4.68
C PRO A 54 37.53 6.66 -6.10
N GLY A 55 36.79 7.12 -7.12
CA GLY A 55 37.17 6.95 -8.52
C GLY A 55 36.74 5.63 -9.19
N GLN A 56 36.04 4.72 -8.52
CA GLN A 56 35.32 3.67 -9.25
C GLN A 56 34.15 4.30 -10.01
N PRO A 57 33.88 3.88 -11.26
CA PRO A 57 32.64 4.21 -11.92
C PRO A 57 31.52 3.86 -10.95
N ARG A 58 30.64 4.81 -10.64
CA ARG A 58 29.40 4.47 -9.95
C ARG A 58 28.76 3.34 -10.76
N ALA A 59 28.14 2.37 -10.11
CA ALA A 59 27.14 1.57 -10.80
C ALA A 59 26.12 2.60 -11.28
N GLN A 60 26.25 3.02 -12.54
CA GLN A 60 25.39 4.01 -13.12
C GLN A 60 24.00 3.40 -12.98
N GLU A 61 23.12 4.04 -12.22
CA GLU A 61 21.73 3.62 -12.16
C GLU A 61 21.29 3.45 -13.61
N LEU A 62 20.89 2.23 -13.97
CA LEU A 62 20.23 2.01 -15.24
C LEU A 62 19.11 3.04 -15.30
N ASP A 63 19.09 3.83 -16.37
CA ASP A 63 18.07 4.84 -16.57
C ASP A 63 16.70 4.19 -16.31
N PRO A 64 15.93 4.67 -15.32
CA PRO A 64 14.67 4.04 -14.94
C PRO A 64 13.71 3.94 -16.13
N GLY A 65 13.83 4.84 -17.12
CA GLY A 65 13.11 4.75 -18.38
C GLY A 65 13.50 3.53 -19.22
N GLN A 66 14.79 3.18 -19.26
CA GLN A 66 15.27 1.96 -19.93
C GLN A 66 14.81 0.70 -19.20
N GLN A 67 14.90 0.69 -17.87
CA GLN A 67 14.46 -0.45 -17.06
C GLN A 67 12.95 -0.70 -17.20
N ALA A 68 12.14 0.36 -17.16
CA ALA A 68 10.70 0.26 -17.40
C ALA A 68 10.38 -0.22 -18.82
N TYR A 69 11.12 0.28 -19.82
CA TYR A 69 10.91 -0.14 -21.19
C TYR A 69 11.26 -1.62 -21.42
N GLU A 70 12.35 -2.11 -20.84
CA GLU A 70 12.73 -3.53 -20.94
C GLU A 70 11.70 -4.44 -20.25
N ALA A 71 11.16 -4.02 -19.10
CA ALA A 71 10.09 -4.74 -18.42
C ALA A 71 8.78 -4.78 -19.25
N LEU A 72 8.46 -3.69 -19.96
CA LEU A 72 7.24 -3.61 -20.79
C LEU A 72 7.41 -4.26 -22.17
N PHE A 73 8.62 -4.24 -22.73
CA PHE A 73 8.92 -4.69 -24.09
C PHE A 73 10.19 -5.56 -24.12
N PRO A 74 10.15 -6.77 -23.55
CA PRO A 74 11.32 -7.65 -23.50
C PRO A 74 11.81 -8.00 -24.91
N GLY A 75 13.13 -7.92 -25.11
CA GLY A 75 13.77 -8.18 -26.40
C GLY A 75 13.64 -7.05 -27.44
N LYS A 76 13.03 -5.92 -27.09
CA LYS A 76 13.01 -4.73 -27.95
C LYS A 76 14.00 -3.70 -27.43
N THR A 77 14.83 -3.19 -28.33
CA THR A 77 15.74 -2.08 -28.01
C THR A 77 14.98 -0.76 -28.17
N LEU A 78 15.08 0.12 -27.16
CA LEU A 78 14.71 1.53 -27.33
C LEU A 78 15.46 2.10 -28.53
N LYS A 79 14.74 2.45 -29.60
CA LYS A 79 15.32 3.25 -30.67
C LYS A 79 15.64 4.62 -30.08
N LYS A 80 16.92 4.87 -29.82
CA LYS A 80 17.38 6.22 -29.50
C LYS A 80 16.94 7.11 -30.66
N SER A 81 16.29 8.24 -30.34
CA SER A 81 15.88 9.18 -31.39
C SER A 81 17.09 9.54 -32.23
N GLU A 82 16.93 9.50 -33.56
CA GLU A 82 17.98 9.89 -34.48
C GLU A 82 18.39 11.35 -34.20
N ARG A 83 19.62 11.69 -34.57
CA ARG A 83 20.06 13.08 -34.45
C ARG A 83 19.13 13.95 -35.29
N LYS A 84 18.50 14.92 -34.63
CA LYS A 84 17.60 15.88 -35.24
C LYS A 84 18.33 16.64 -36.35
N SER A 85 17.66 16.82 -37.48
CA SER A 85 18.18 17.61 -38.59
C SER A 85 18.30 19.09 -38.20
N ASN A 86 19.11 19.85 -38.95
CA ASN A 86 19.25 21.29 -38.72
C ASN A 86 17.90 22.03 -38.82
N GLY A 87 17.00 21.59 -39.72
CA GLY A 87 15.67 22.17 -39.86
C GLY A 87 14.76 21.90 -38.65
N GLU A 88 14.80 20.68 -38.10
CA GLU A 88 14.05 20.35 -36.88
C GLU A 88 14.55 21.10 -35.65
N LEU A 89 15.87 21.31 -35.55
CA LEU A 89 16.45 22.10 -34.47
C LEU A 89 15.92 23.54 -34.46
N VAL A 90 15.84 24.18 -35.63
CA VAL A 90 15.28 25.54 -35.76
C VAL A 90 13.81 25.58 -35.36
N LEU A 91 13.02 24.59 -35.75
CA LEU A 91 11.62 24.50 -35.34
C LEU A 91 11.49 24.29 -33.84
N LEU A 92 12.34 23.47 -33.22
CA LEU A 92 12.35 23.24 -31.78
C LEU A 92 12.81 24.46 -31.00
N MET A 93 13.72 25.28 -31.51
CA MET A 93 14.11 26.54 -30.88
C MET A 93 12.95 27.56 -30.85
N ASN A 94 12.03 27.47 -31.80
CA ASN A 94 10.82 28.30 -31.83
C ASN A 94 9.69 27.74 -30.94
N VAL A 95 9.77 26.47 -30.55
CA VAL A 95 8.86 25.87 -29.57
C VAL A 95 9.45 26.15 -28.19
N GLY A 96 8.70 26.84 -27.33
CA GLY A 96 9.16 27.15 -25.97
C GLY A 96 9.47 25.90 -25.13
N ASP A 97 10.08 26.12 -23.97
CA ASP A 97 10.48 25.03 -23.07
C ASP A 97 9.30 24.11 -22.71
N SER A 98 9.53 22.80 -22.79
CA SER A 98 8.58 21.81 -22.33
C SER A 98 8.71 21.63 -20.82
N GLU A 99 7.64 21.87 -20.08
CA GLU A 99 7.56 21.55 -18.66
C GLU A 99 7.28 20.04 -18.50
N PRO A 100 8.26 19.23 -18.05
CA PRO A 100 8.17 17.77 -18.06
C PRO A 100 7.05 17.22 -17.16
N ASP A 101 6.58 18.00 -16.17
CA ASP A 101 5.52 17.60 -15.25
C ASP A 101 4.24 18.45 -15.36
N ILE A 102 4.03 19.12 -16.50
CA ILE A 102 2.87 20.02 -16.68
C ILE A 102 1.52 19.36 -16.37
N ARG A 103 1.41 18.04 -16.57
CA ARG A 103 0.19 17.26 -16.29
C ARG A 103 -0.08 17.10 -14.80
N SER A 104 0.96 17.05 -13.98
CA SER A 104 0.83 17.01 -12.51
C SER A 104 0.66 18.42 -11.93
N GLU A 105 1.26 19.40 -12.59
CA GLU A 105 1.14 20.83 -12.25
C GLU A 105 -0.26 21.40 -12.58
N LEU A 106 -0.93 20.88 -13.62
CA LEU A 106 -2.23 21.37 -14.09
C LEU A 106 -3.33 21.30 -13.02
N ASN A 107 -3.24 20.34 -12.09
CA ASN A 107 -4.24 20.10 -11.04
C ASN A 107 -3.82 20.60 -9.64
N LYS A 108 -2.79 21.46 -9.53
CA LYS A 108 -2.37 22.02 -8.22
C LYS A 108 -3.40 22.97 -7.58
N ARG A 109 -4.50 23.30 -8.24
CA ARG A 109 -5.66 23.94 -7.59
C ARG A 109 -6.55 22.85 -7.00
N ASP A 110 -6.35 22.60 -5.71
CA ASP A 110 -7.35 22.08 -4.75
C ASP A 110 -7.87 20.64 -4.91
N GLU A 111 -7.15 19.74 -5.58
CA GLU A 111 -7.49 18.32 -5.57
C GLU A 111 -6.30 17.46 -5.12
N GLY A 112 -6.52 16.65 -4.08
CA GLY A 112 -5.52 15.75 -3.51
C GLY A 112 -5.04 14.72 -4.54
N VAL A 113 -3.90 15.00 -5.18
CA VAL A 113 -3.28 14.09 -6.14
C VAL A 113 -2.66 12.92 -5.38
N VAL A 114 -3.32 11.75 -5.44
CA VAL A 114 -2.71 10.49 -5.01
C VAL A 114 -1.66 10.10 -6.04
N LYS A 115 -0.37 10.34 -5.70
CA LYS A 115 0.78 9.92 -6.51
C LYS A 115 0.83 8.40 -6.60
N LYS A 116 0.31 7.84 -7.70
CA LYS A 116 0.34 6.40 -8.02
C LYS A 116 1.67 5.96 -8.64
N THR A 117 2.78 6.53 -8.18
CA THR A 117 4.09 6.39 -8.85
C THR A 117 4.89 5.18 -8.36
N LEU A 118 4.42 4.45 -7.34
CA LEU A 118 5.19 3.35 -6.71
C LEU A 118 4.52 1.98 -6.73
N LEU A 119 3.40 1.79 -7.43
CA LEU A 119 2.63 0.54 -7.31
C LEU A 119 2.52 -0.24 -8.61
N LEU A 120 3.22 0.07 -9.69
CA LEU A 120 3.04 -0.72 -10.93
C LEU A 120 3.49 -2.18 -10.73
N ALA A 121 4.65 -2.40 -10.09
CA ALA A 121 5.12 -3.74 -9.76
C ALA A 121 4.17 -4.43 -8.76
N GLU A 122 3.74 -3.73 -7.72
CA GLU A 122 2.81 -4.26 -6.71
C GLU A 122 1.41 -4.53 -7.25
N ILE A 123 0.91 -3.74 -8.22
CA ILE A 123 -0.37 -3.96 -8.91
C ILE A 123 -0.26 -5.13 -9.90
N LEU A 124 0.90 -5.33 -10.53
CA LEU A 124 1.13 -6.46 -11.44
C LEU A 124 1.25 -7.79 -10.68
N ASP A 125 1.79 -7.74 -9.46
CA ASP A 125 1.98 -8.88 -8.56
C ASP A 125 0.79 -9.09 -7.60
N ALA A 126 -0.12 -8.11 -7.51
CA ALA A 126 -1.33 -8.24 -6.70
C ALA A 126 -2.24 -9.36 -7.22
N ASP A 127 -2.72 -10.17 -6.28
CA ASP A 127 -3.74 -11.19 -6.55
C ASP A 127 -5.01 -10.56 -7.12
N GLU A 128 -5.70 -11.34 -7.98
CA GLU A 128 -6.95 -10.92 -8.59
C GLU A 128 -7.99 -10.61 -7.48
N ARG A 129 -8.56 -9.39 -7.52
CA ARG A 129 -9.50 -8.95 -6.48
C ARG A 129 -10.72 -9.87 -6.47
N GLN A 130 -10.93 -10.58 -5.37
CA GLN A 130 -12.01 -11.56 -5.21
C GLN A 130 -13.40 -10.93 -5.01
N TYR A 131 -13.49 -9.62 -4.75
CA TYR A 131 -14.75 -8.91 -4.55
C TYR A 131 -14.89 -7.74 -5.53
N ALA A 132 -15.57 -8.00 -6.65
CA ALA A 132 -16.00 -6.98 -7.60
C ALA A 132 -17.45 -6.58 -7.29
N PRO A 133 -17.73 -5.35 -6.82
CA PRO A 133 -19.00 -4.73 -7.13
C PRO A 133 -18.98 -4.39 -8.63
N ASP A 134 -20.06 -4.71 -9.32
CA ASP A 134 -20.32 -4.40 -10.72
C ASP A 134 -19.47 -5.23 -11.69
N ASN A 135 -20.02 -6.38 -12.12
CA ASN A 135 -19.97 -7.03 -13.46
C ASN A 135 -18.85 -6.71 -14.49
N VAL A 136 -17.67 -6.27 -14.06
CA VAL A 136 -16.53 -5.89 -14.87
C VAL A 136 -15.47 -6.99 -14.72
N SER A 137 -15.28 -7.78 -15.77
CA SER A 137 -14.20 -8.77 -15.84
C SER A 137 -12.99 -8.19 -16.56
N VAL A 138 -11.84 -8.11 -15.89
CA VAL A 138 -10.56 -7.78 -16.51
C VAL A 138 -9.88 -9.09 -16.92
N ARG A 139 -9.63 -9.31 -18.21
CA ARG A 139 -8.90 -10.49 -18.70
C ARG A 139 -7.56 -10.06 -19.29
N ARG A 140 -6.48 -10.74 -18.89
CA ARG A 140 -5.19 -10.63 -19.59
C ARG A 140 -5.33 -11.25 -20.98
N VAL A 141 -5.28 -10.42 -22.01
CA VAL A 141 -5.25 -10.91 -23.41
C VAL A 141 -3.78 -11.14 -23.76
N SER A 142 -3.36 -12.40 -23.78
CA SER A 142 -2.09 -12.79 -24.38
C SER A 142 -2.24 -12.74 -25.90
N GLY A 143 -1.54 -11.80 -26.54
CA GLY A 143 -1.47 -11.75 -28.00
C GLY A 143 -0.78 -13.03 -28.50
N LYS A 144 -1.47 -13.82 -29.33
CA LYS A 144 -0.80 -14.83 -30.14
C LYS A 144 0.16 -14.11 -31.09
N GLN A 145 1.39 -14.63 -31.16
CA GLN A 145 2.41 -14.24 -32.13
C GLN A 145 1.91 -14.37 -33.57
#